data_AF-A0A432YLW1-F1
#
_entry.id   AF-A0A432YLW1-F1
#
_cell.length_a   1.000
_cell.length_b   1.000
_cell.length_c   1.000
_cell.angle_alpha   90.00
_cell.angle_beta   90.00
_cell.angle_gamma   90.00
#
_symmetry.space_group_name_H-M   'P 1'
#
loop_
_entity.id
_entity.type
_entity.pdbx_description
1 polymer ?
#
loop_
_entity_poly.entity_id
_entity_poly.type
_entity_poly.pdbx_seq_one_letter_code
_entity_poly.pdbx_strand_id
1 'polypeptide(L)'
;MSALWVINGWRQQSRVTRQIDQALRTARERGMQSYALHRQGRNYWLVCSSEPASSVRYDLAQSVRRQFRQIQQGIYLAQWQGLLICVMWSGERLQHCQSFSHDADGLQHLQLLLERVMRKNRRKAAVLLAKDVPDAVADYCHEHLDQWQLLSGQVEVSALPLNKPSKLIDLAAPTPWQRRQRLFLSCLFILLSAAMLGWYFWPQTLMQAETRAAAIAQPLPPPPGIMPSALTELPRLFAGLSHLAGWQWQSAHLQGRQLHVTLTPSYGRPEELAAQVAPDWQLQAGREKATLTYDFYSDAWQARADERFSLQHWSQQSRRFFPQLITQGVREQQNQLFRYQQQTFSLTVTSLNELAQLEILFTHPNMRLISIKLRPGDPLKAELGVGVYFRAPPEKQGE
;
A
#
# COMPACT_ATOMS: atom_id res chain seq x y z
N MET A 1 -33.55 30.59 -12.62
CA MET A 1 -32.18 30.09 -12.36
C MET A 1 -32.23 28.57 -12.26
N SER A 2 -31.42 27.85 -13.04
CA SER A 2 -31.42 26.38 -13.10
C SER A 2 -31.14 25.76 -11.73
N ALA A 3 -31.88 24.72 -11.35
CA ALA A 3 -31.67 23.97 -10.11
C ALA A 3 -30.25 23.37 -10.09
N LEU A 4 -29.36 24.02 -9.36
CA LEU A 4 -27.96 23.61 -9.16
C LEU A 4 -27.86 22.29 -8.39
N TRP A 5 -28.82 22.05 -7.50
CA TRP A 5 -28.85 20.92 -6.58
C TRP A 5 -29.85 19.85 -7.03
N VAL A 6 -29.41 18.61 -7.12
CA VAL A 6 -30.29 17.45 -7.25
C VAL A 6 -30.70 16.98 -5.87
N ILE A 7 -31.96 17.26 -5.52
CA ILE A 7 -32.57 16.86 -4.25
C ILE A 7 -33.27 15.51 -4.47
N ASN A 8 -34.31 15.52 -5.32
CA ASN A 8 -35.16 14.37 -5.64
C ASN A 8 -34.61 13.52 -6.80
N GLY A 9 -33.38 13.03 -6.65
CA GLY A 9 -32.82 12.07 -7.59
C GLY A 9 -33.27 10.63 -7.31
N TRP A 10 -33.26 9.77 -8.32
CA TRP A 10 -33.38 8.33 -8.11
C TRP A 10 -32.12 7.83 -7.42
N ARG A 11 -32.25 7.31 -6.19
CA ARG A 11 -31.11 6.97 -5.34
C ARG A 11 -31.03 5.47 -5.11
N GLN A 12 -29.80 4.95 -5.10
CA GLN A 12 -29.51 3.58 -4.71
C GLN A 12 -28.25 3.53 -3.85
N GLN A 13 -28.19 2.57 -2.92
CA GLN A 13 -27.01 2.36 -2.09
C GLN A 13 -26.64 0.88 -2.01
N SER A 14 -25.35 0.59 -2.11
CA SER A 14 -24.83 -0.77 -1.95
C SER A 14 -23.37 -0.77 -1.52
N ARG A 15 -22.93 -1.84 -0.87
CA ARG A 15 -21.51 -2.12 -0.63
C ARG A 15 -20.82 -2.78 -1.82
N VAL A 16 -21.61 -3.34 -2.74
CA VAL A 16 -21.14 -4.20 -3.82
C VAL A 16 -21.21 -3.44 -5.15
N THR A 17 -20.07 -3.27 -5.81
CA THR A 17 -19.96 -2.54 -7.08
C THR A 17 -20.90 -3.11 -8.16
N ARG A 18 -21.03 -4.44 -8.24
CA ARG A 18 -21.92 -5.10 -9.21
C ARG A 18 -23.39 -4.67 -9.09
N GLN A 19 -23.87 -4.40 -7.86
CA GLN A 19 -25.24 -3.91 -7.66
C GLN A 19 -25.40 -2.46 -8.09
N ILE A 20 -24.35 -1.63 -7.93
CA ILE A 20 -24.33 -0.27 -8.46
C ILE A 20 -24.35 -0.29 -9.99
N ASP A 21 -23.63 -1.21 -10.63
CA ASP A 21 -23.64 -1.37 -12.08
C ASP A 21 -25.01 -1.75 -12.61
N GLN A 22 -25.67 -2.69 -11.93
CA GLN A 22 -27.05 -3.05 -12.25
C GLN A 22 -27.99 -1.85 -12.05
N ALA A 23 -27.83 -1.10 -10.96
CA ALA A 23 -28.63 0.09 -10.69
C ALA A 23 -28.42 1.18 -11.75
N LEU A 24 -27.20 1.40 -12.23
CA LEU A 24 -26.90 2.33 -13.31
C LEU A 24 -27.55 1.90 -14.63
N ARG A 25 -27.60 0.59 -14.93
CA ARG A 25 -28.34 0.06 -16.10
C ARG A 25 -29.83 0.32 -15.96
N THR A 26 -30.42 0.00 -14.82
CA THR A 26 -31.84 0.27 -14.53
C THR A 26 -32.15 1.77 -14.59
N ALA A 27 -31.25 2.63 -14.11
CA ALA A 27 -31.40 4.08 -14.23
C ALA A 27 -31.46 4.51 -15.70
N ARG A 28 -30.58 3.95 -16.54
CA ARG A 28 -30.56 4.23 -17.98
C ARG A 28 -31.85 3.77 -18.66
N GLU A 29 -32.32 2.58 -18.34
CA GLU A 29 -33.61 2.04 -18.82
C GLU A 29 -34.79 2.94 -18.41
N ARG A 30 -34.70 3.60 -17.25
CA ARG A 30 -35.69 4.58 -16.75
C ARG A 30 -35.52 5.99 -17.32
N GLY A 31 -34.65 6.19 -18.31
CA GLY A 31 -34.45 7.50 -18.95
C GLY A 31 -33.62 8.49 -18.12
N MET A 32 -32.86 8.01 -17.12
CA MET A 32 -31.93 8.88 -16.39
C MET A 32 -30.77 9.29 -17.30
N GLN A 33 -30.37 10.56 -17.26
CA GLN A 33 -29.35 11.12 -18.15
C GLN A 33 -28.04 11.42 -17.43
N SER A 34 -28.09 11.70 -16.13
CA SER A 34 -26.91 12.04 -15.34
C SER A 34 -26.89 11.29 -14.02
N TYR A 35 -25.69 11.06 -13.47
CA TYR A 35 -25.50 10.38 -12.21
C TYR A 35 -24.33 10.95 -11.41
N ALA A 36 -24.38 10.83 -10.10
CA ALA A 36 -23.23 11.01 -9.22
C ALA A 36 -23.07 9.76 -8.36
N LEU A 37 -21.83 9.28 -8.28
CA LEU A 37 -21.48 8.08 -7.52
C LEU A 37 -20.38 8.42 -6.52
N HIS A 38 -20.67 8.18 -5.23
CA HIS A 38 -19.76 8.52 -4.14
C HIS A 38 -19.56 7.33 -3.21
N ARG A 39 -18.35 7.17 -2.67
CA ARG A 39 -18.08 6.16 -1.64
C ARG A 39 -18.08 6.83 -0.27
N GLN A 40 -18.98 6.39 0.60
CA GLN A 40 -19.05 6.78 2.01
C GLN A 40 -18.70 5.55 2.85
N GLY A 41 -17.44 5.50 3.29
CA GLY A 41 -16.87 4.33 3.96
C GLY A 41 -16.97 3.06 3.11
N ARG A 42 -17.80 2.11 3.52
CA ARG A 42 -18.04 0.84 2.81
C ARG A 42 -19.22 0.88 1.83
N ASN A 43 -20.06 1.92 1.85
CA ASN A 43 -21.20 2.03 0.95
C ASN A 43 -20.92 2.97 -0.22
N TYR A 44 -21.47 2.63 -1.38
CA TYR A 44 -21.61 3.51 -2.52
C TYR A 44 -22.97 4.18 -2.49
N TRP A 45 -23.00 5.48 -2.63
CA TRP A 45 -24.19 6.31 -2.80
C TRP A 45 -24.29 6.68 -4.26
N LEU A 46 -25.32 6.17 -4.92
CA LEU A 46 -25.67 6.52 -6.29
C LEU A 46 -26.87 7.45 -6.25
N VAL A 47 -26.78 8.56 -6.98
CA VAL A 47 -27.93 9.39 -7.35
C VAL A 47 -27.95 9.53 -8.87
N CYS A 48 -29.13 9.40 -9.46
CA CYS A 48 -29.37 9.62 -10.87
C CYS A 48 -30.46 10.68 -11.05
N SER A 49 -30.34 11.47 -12.12
CA SER A 49 -31.33 12.45 -12.53
C SER A 49 -31.68 12.27 -14.00
N SER A 50 -32.96 12.43 -14.34
CA SER A 50 -33.45 12.47 -15.72
C SER A 50 -33.13 13.78 -16.42
N GLU A 51 -32.77 14.81 -15.65
CA GLU A 51 -32.46 16.11 -16.21
C GLU A 51 -31.10 16.08 -16.93
N PRO A 52 -30.96 16.86 -18.02
CA PRO A 52 -29.83 16.75 -18.92
C PRO A 52 -28.51 17.16 -18.30
N ALA A 53 -27.45 16.46 -18.71
CA ALA A 53 -26.07 16.67 -18.26
C ALA A 53 -25.44 17.98 -18.75
N SER A 54 -26.12 18.73 -19.64
CA SER A 54 -25.66 20.02 -20.15
C SER A 54 -25.55 21.09 -19.06
N SER A 55 -26.32 20.95 -17.98
CA SER A 55 -26.22 21.82 -16.81
C SER A 55 -25.36 21.19 -15.73
N VAL A 56 -24.46 21.99 -15.15
CA VAL A 56 -23.63 21.54 -14.02
C VAL A 56 -24.54 21.43 -12.79
N ARG A 57 -24.74 20.20 -12.31
CA ARG A 57 -25.53 19.91 -11.11
C ARG A 57 -24.73 19.15 -10.07
N TYR A 58 -25.16 19.25 -8.83
CA TYR A 58 -24.50 18.63 -7.68
C TYR A 58 -25.49 17.82 -6.83
N ASP A 59 -25.02 16.70 -6.26
CA ASP A 59 -25.77 15.95 -5.25
C ASP A 59 -25.78 16.71 -3.91
N LEU A 60 -26.98 17.12 -3.49
CA LEU A 60 -27.15 17.82 -2.22
C LEU A 60 -26.83 16.94 -1.03
N ALA A 61 -27.31 15.69 -1.02
CA ALA A 61 -27.14 14.77 0.10
C ALA A 61 -25.66 14.53 0.41
N GLN A 62 -24.87 14.36 -0.65
CA GLN A 62 -23.42 14.22 -0.53
C GLN A 62 -22.74 15.48 0.01
N SER A 63 -23.19 16.65 -0.43
CA SER A 63 -22.58 17.93 -0.03
C SER A 63 -22.85 18.23 1.44
N VAL A 64 -24.09 18.00 1.90
CA VAL A 64 -24.46 18.03 3.32
C VAL A 64 -23.63 17.02 4.13
N ARG A 65 -23.55 15.76 3.69
CA ARG A 65 -22.80 14.73 4.42
C ARG A 65 -21.32 15.08 4.60
N ARG A 66 -20.69 15.73 3.61
CA ARG A 66 -19.29 16.16 3.67
C ARG A 66 -19.10 17.36 4.60
N GLN A 67 -20.02 18.31 4.59
CA GLN A 67 -19.99 19.46 5.50
C GLN A 67 -20.03 18.99 6.96
N PHE A 68 -20.93 18.05 7.26
CA PHE A 68 -21.13 17.52 8.62
C PHE A 68 -20.46 16.15 8.81
N ARG A 69 -19.18 16.03 8.42
CA ARG A 69 -18.48 14.73 8.39
C ARG A 69 -18.42 14.02 9.76
N GLN A 70 -18.33 14.79 10.84
CA GLN A 70 -18.15 14.31 12.22
C GLN A 70 -19.45 13.73 12.82
N ILE A 71 -20.61 14.08 12.26
CA ILE A 71 -21.90 13.63 12.77
C ILE A 71 -22.22 12.28 12.16
N GLN A 72 -22.22 11.24 13.00
CA GLN A 72 -22.48 9.87 12.54
C GLN A 72 -23.95 9.68 12.17
N GLN A 73 -24.88 10.17 12.97
CA GLN A 73 -26.32 10.09 12.71
C GLN A 73 -26.88 11.51 12.73
N GLY A 74 -27.51 11.93 11.63
CA GLY A 74 -27.98 13.30 11.52
C GLY A 74 -29.17 13.46 10.59
N ILE A 75 -29.98 14.47 10.90
CA ILE A 75 -31.04 15.00 10.04
C ILE A 75 -30.67 16.45 9.79
N TYR A 76 -30.58 16.85 8.52
CA TYR A 76 -30.38 18.21 8.08
C TYR A 76 -31.67 18.73 7.46
N LEU A 77 -32.17 19.83 8.00
CA LEU A 77 -33.35 20.55 7.54
C LEU A 77 -32.93 21.94 7.06
N ALA A 78 -33.46 22.35 5.90
CA ALA A 78 -33.22 23.67 5.32
C ALA A 78 -34.36 24.07 4.38
N GLN A 79 -34.44 25.35 4.05
CA GLN A 79 -35.33 25.84 2.99
C GLN A 79 -34.55 26.17 1.72
N TRP A 80 -35.08 25.82 0.55
CA TRP A 80 -34.45 26.18 -0.72
C TRP A 80 -35.50 26.33 -1.80
N GLN A 81 -35.52 27.49 -2.45
CA GLN A 81 -36.46 27.79 -3.55
C GLN A 81 -37.93 27.52 -3.16
N GLY A 82 -38.32 27.85 -1.92
CA GLY A 82 -39.67 27.63 -1.42
C GLY A 82 -39.99 26.16 -1.05
N LEU A 83 -39.01 25.27 -1.09
CA LEU A 83 -39.16 23.88 -0.68
C LEU A 83 -38.41 23.61 0.63
N LEU A 84 -39.00 22.79 1.49
CA LEU A 84 -38.35 22.24 2.67
C LEU A 84 -37.51 21.05 2.26
N ILE A 85 -36.24 21.01 2.64
CA ILE A 85 -35.34 19.90 2.32
C ILE A 85 -35.03 19.13 3.59
N CYS A 86 -35.15 17.81 3.50
CA CYS A 86 -34.67 16.89 4.53
C CYS A 86 -33.59 15.97 3.94
N VAL A 87 -32.40 15.99 4.54
CA VAL A 87 -31.33 15.02 4.28
C VAL A 87 -31.01 14.29 5.58
N MET A 88 -31.07 12.96 5.57
CA MET A 88 -30.87 12.17 6.76
C MET A 88 -29.96 10.98 6.50
N TRP A 89 -29.04 10.73 7.42
CA TRP A 89 -28.08 9.64 7.33
C TRP A 89 -27.83 8.96 8.68
N SER A 90 -27.35 7.72 8.61
CA SER A 90 -26.90 6.95 9.76
C SER A 90 -25.59 6.22 9.41
N GLY A 91 -24.50 6.66 10.04
CA GLY A 91 -23.12 6.28 9.76
C GLY A 91 -22.72 6.57 8.31
N GLU A 92 -22.63 5.49 7.55
CA GLU A 92 -22.25 5.47 6.14
C GLU A 92 -23.45 5.31 5.19
N ARG A 93 -24.68 5.25 5.70
CA ARG A 93 -25.91 5.02 4.92
C ARG A 93 -26.74 6.30 4.88
N LEU A 94 -27.12 6.71 3.68
CA LEU A 94 -28.14 7.74 3.50
C LEU A 94 -29.50 7.08 3.71
N GLN A 95 -30.32 7.61 4.62
CA GLN A 95 -31.64 7.05 4.87
C GLN A 95 -32.66 7.73 3.96
N HIS A 96 -32.67 9.06 3.93
CA HIS A 96 -33.59 9.84 3.14
C HIS A 96 -32.93 11.11 2.60
N CYS A 97 -33.34 11.55 1.41
CA CYS A 97 -33.05 12.86 0.84
C CYS A 97 -34.23 13.25 -0.05
N GLN A 98 -35.01 14.22 0.39
CA GLN A 98 -36.26 14.60 -0.28
C GLN A 98 -36.55 16.08 -0.02
N SER A 99 -37.25 16.71 -0.97
CA SER A 99 -37.89 18.00 -0.77
C SER A 99 -39.38 17.85 -0.54
N PHE A 100 -39.94 18.73 0.28
CA PHE A 100 -41.36 18.88 0.56
C PHE A 100 -41.78 20.29 0.19
N SER A 101 -43.06 20.45 -0.14
CA SER A 101 -43.66 21.77 -0.20
C SER A 101 -43.56 22.46 1.17
N HIS A 102 -43.54 23.79 1.18
CA HIS A 102 -43.54 24.58 2.41
C HIS A 102 -44.96 24.82 2.97
N ASP A 103 -45.97 24.17 2.39
CA ASP A 103 -47.35 24.23 2.86
C ASP A 103 -47.59 23.28 4.06
N ALA A 104 -48.80 23.33 4.61
CA ALA A 104 -49.20 22.48 5.74
C ALA A 104 -49.06 20.98 5.41
N ASP A 105 -49.37 20.58 4.17
CA ASP A 105 -49.27 19.19 3.73
C ASP A 105 -47.80 18.72 3.68
N GLY A 106 -46.89 19.56 3.17
CA GLY A 106 -45.47 19.29 3.16
C GLY A 106 -44.86 19.22 4.56
N LEU A 107 -45.32 20.08 5.47
CA LEU A 107 -44.96 20.01 6.90
C LEU A 107 -45.46 18.71 7.53
N GLN A 108 -46.70 18.30 7.28
CA GLN A 108 -47.25 17.04 7.79
C GLN A 108 -46.46 15.83 7.27
N HIS A 109 -46.07 15.83 5.99
CA HIS A 109 -45.22 14.79 5.42
C HIS A 109 -43.84 14.74 6.07
N LEU A 110 -43.23 15.90 6.34
CA LEU A 110 -41.97 15.98 7.07
C LEU A 110 -42.12 15.41 8.48
N GLN A 111 -43.17 15.79 9.21
CA GLN A 111 -43.44 15.29 10.56
C GLN A 111 -43.57 13.77 10.58
N LEU A 112 -44.37 13.18 9.68
CA LEU A 112 -44.51 11.72 9.56
C LEU A 112 -43.18 11.02 9.26
N LEU A 113 -42.33 11.64 8.43
CA LEU A 113 -41.00 11.12 8.15
C LEU A 113 -40.11 11.16 9.39
N LEU A 114 -40.10 12.28 10.13
CA LEU A 114 -39.32 12.43 11.36
C LEU A 114 -39.77 11.43 12.44
N GLU A 115 -41.08 11.28 12.65
CA GLU A 115 -41.63 10.31 13.61
C GLU A 115 -41.19 8.87 13.31
N ARG A 116 -41.22 8.46 12.04
CA ARG A 116 -40.79 7.12 11.62
C ARG A 116 -39.33 6.84 11.96
N VAL A 117 -38.49 7.86 11.89
CA VAL A 117 -37.05 7.78 12.13
C VAL A 117 -36.76 7.70 13.62
N MET A 118 -37.42 8.54 14.41
CA MET A 118 -37.24 8.61 15.86
C MET A 118 -37.48 7.28 16.56
N ARG A 119 -38.35 6.42 16.01
CA ARG A 119 -38.65 5.10 16.58
C ARG A 119 -37.47 4.11 16.51
N LYS A 120 -36.44 4.35 15.68
CA LYS A 120 -35.44 3.31 15.34
C LYS A 120 -34.03 3.48 15.92
N ASN A 121 -33.64 4.63 16.47
CA ASN A 121 -32.31 4.78 17.10
C ASN A 121 -32.20 6.08 17.91
N ARG A 122 -31.58 6.04 19.10
CA ARG A 122 -31.60 7.18 20.06
C ARG A 122 -30.23 7.67 20.56
N ARG A 123 -29.14 6.96 20.31
CA ARG A 123 -27.84 7.33 20.90
C ARG A 123 -26.99 8.13 19.90
N LYS A 124 -26.75 9.42 20.22
CA LYS A 124 -25.85 10.35 19.52
C LYS A 124 -26.32 10.84 18.14
N ALA A 125 -27.62 11.04 17.96
CA ALA A 125 -28.16 11.63 16.74
C ALA A 125 -28.29 13.16 16.89
N ALA A 126 -28.07 13.89 15.80
CA ALA A 126 -28.15 15.35 15.79
C ALA A 126 -29.15 15.85 14.74
N VAL A 127 -29.89 16.90 15.08
CA VAL A 127 -30.77 17.62 14.15
C VAL A 127 -30.10 18.93 13.82
N LEU A 128 -29.83 19.16 12.55
CA LEU A 128 -29.14 20.32 12.01
C LEU A 128 -30.17 21.21 11.34
N LEU A 129 -30.51 22.32 11.99
CA LEU A 129 -31.41 23.32 11.42
C LEU A 129 -30.58 24.41 10.74
N ALA A 130 -30.71 24.55 9.43
CA ALA A 130 -30.14 25.67 8.70
C ALA A 130 -30.79 27.00 9.13
N LYS A 131 -30.11 28.11 8.88
CA LYS A 131 -30.61 29.46 9.23
C LYS A 131 -31.92 29.83 8.55
N ASP A 132 -32.17 29.26 7.38
CA ASP A 132 -33.35 29.50 6.55
C ASP A 132 -34.53 28.56 6.86
N VAL A 133 -34.42 27.72 7.90
CA VAL A 133 -35.52 26.83 8.29
C VAL A 133 -36.68 27.66 8.85
N PRO A 134 -37.94 27.40 8.42
CA PRO A 134 -39.10 28.09 8.96
C PRO A 134 -39.30 27.82 10.45
N ASP A 135 -39.74 28.84 11.19
CA ASP A 135 -39.94 28.78 12.65
C ASP A 135 -40.83 27.60 13.05
N ALA A 136 -41.92 27.34 12.33
CA ALA A 136 -42.81 26.20 12.60
C ALA A 136 -42.09 24.82 12.57
N VAL A 137 -41.09 24.65 11.70
CA VAL A 137 -40.28 23.43 11.65
C VAL A 137 -39.29 23.40 12.81
N ALA A 138 -38.68 24.56 13.11
CA ALA A 138 -37.76 24.70 14.22
C ALA A 138 -38.47 24.40 15.56
N ASP A 139 -39.64 24.98 15.79
CA ASP A 139 -40.48 24.78 16.97
C ASP A 139 -40.88 23.31 17.11
N TYR A 140 -41.36 22.68 16.04
CA TYR A 140 -41.67 21.25 16.04
C TYR A 140 -40.45 20.39 16.43
N CYS A 141 -39.26 20.73 15.92
CA CYS A 141 -38.03 20.03 16.27
C CYS A 141 -37.64 20.24 17.74
N HIS A 142 -37.81 21.44 18.28
CA HIS A 142 -37.57 21.69 19.71
C HIS A 142 -38.55 20.90 20.58
N GLU A 143 -39.83 20.86 20.22
CA GLU A 143 -40.86 20.18 21.03
C GLU A 143 -40.77 18.65 20.98
N HIS A 144 -40.42 18.08 19.81
CA HIS A 144 -40.55 16.63 19.58
C HIS A 144 -39.20 15.91 19.51
N LEU A 145 -38.07 16.61 19.31
CA LEU A 145 -36.75 16.01 19.14
C LEU A 145 -35.80 16.27 20.32
N ASP A 146 -36.30 16.49 21.54
CA ASP A 146 -35.52 16.69 22.77
C ASP A 146 -34.40 15.65 23.01
N GLN A 147 -34.64 14.41 22.60
CA GLN A 147 -33.67 13.31 22.71
C GLN A 147 -32.48 13.42 21.72
N TRP A 148 -32.56 14.30 20.73
CA TRP A 148 -31.53 14.52 19.73
C TRP A 148 -30.79 15.82 20.04
N GLN A 149 -29.52 15.89 19.68
CA GLN A 149 -28.77 17.13 19.82
C GLN A 149 -29.23 18.11 18.74
N LEU A 150 -30.01 19.12 19.13
CA LEU A 150 -30.46 20.17 18.23
C LEU A 150 -29.35 21.20 18.04
N LEU A 151 -28.94 21.41 16.79
CA LEU A 151 -27.93 22.37 16.38
C LEU A 151 -28.56 23.36 15.40
N SER A 152 -28.89 24.55 15.90
CA SER A 152 -29.51 25.62 15.12
C SER A 152 -28.49 26.50 14.40
N GLY A 153 -28.94 27.32 13.45
CA GLY A 153 -28.12 28.31 12.76
C GLY A 153 -27.05 27.71 11.84
N GLN A 154 -27.29 26.50 11.33
CA GLN A 154 -26.37 25.79 10.45
C GLN A 154 -26.35 26.39 9.04
N VAL A 155 -25.36 25.96 8.24
CA VAL A 155 -25.14 26.44 6.88
C VAL A 155 -26.37 26.19 6.01
N GLU A 156 -26.82 27.23 5.29
CA GLU A 156 -27.91 27.18 4.31
C GLU A 156 -27.53 26.41 3.04
N VAL A 157 -28.53 25.99 2.26
CA VAL A 157 -28.29 25.25 1.00
C VAL A 157 -27.52 26.08 -0.03
N SER A 158 -27.73 27.39 -0.04
CA SER A 158 -27.03 28.38 -0.87
C SER A 158 -25.51 28.38 -0.61
N ALA A 159 -25.12 28.19 0.65
CA ALA A 159 -23.77 28.32 1.15
C ALA A 159 -23.02 26.98 1.24
N LEU A 160 -23.67 25.87 0.89
CA LEU A 160 -23.01 24.57 0.87
C LEU A 160 -21.91 24.51 -0.20
N PRO A 161 -20.74 23.92 0.11
CA PRO A 161 -19.60 23.92 -0.81
C PRO A 161 -19.87 23.07 -2.06
N LEU A 162 -19.74 23.71 -3.23
CA LEU A 162 -19.85 23.09 -4.55
C LEU A 162 -18.61 22.26 -4.86
N ASN A 163 -18.68 21.00 -4.47
CA ASN A 163 -17.55 20.11 -4.55
C ASN A 163 -17.50 19.39 -5.90
N LYS A 164 -16.34 19.38 -6.56
CA LYS A 164 -16.10 18.53 -7.75
C LYS A 164 -16.60 17.09 -7.59
N PRO A 165 -16.37 16.39 -6.46
CA PRO A 165 -16.85 15.02 -6.32
C PRO A 165 -18.37 14.91 -6.27
N SER A 166 -19.15 15.90 -5.81
CA SER A 166 -20.62 15.83 -5.82
C SER A 166 -21.24 16.20 -7.18
N LYS A 167 -20.44 16.59 -8.17
CA LYS A 167 -20.92 16.94 -9.51
C LYS A 167 -21.49 15.71 -10.21
N LEU A 168 -22.68 15.86 -10.82
CA LEU A 168 -23.27 14.84 -11.68
C LEU A 168 -22.53 14.76 -13.01
N ILE A 169 -22.36 13.54 -13.50
CA ILE A 169 -21.68 13.17 -14.73
C ILE A 169 -22.72 12.54 -15.65
N ASP A 170 -22.57 12.72 -16.95
CA ASP A 170 -23.38 12.04 -17.96
C ASP A 170 -23.34 10.51 -17.76
N LEU A 171 -24.52 9.88 -17.77
CA LEU A 171 -24.68 8.43 -17.66
C LEU A 171 -24.18 7.66 -18.90
N ALA A 172 -24.01 8.36 -20.03
CA ALA A 172 -23.31 7.83 -21.20
C ALA A 172 -21.80 7.76 -20.98
N ALA A 173 -21.24 8.56 -20.07
CA ALA A 173 -19.82 8.53 -19.77
C ALA A 173 -19.44 7.27 -18.96
N PRO A 174 -18.28 6.65 -19.23
CA PRO A 174 -17.83 5.49 -18.46
C PRO A 174 -17.51 5.89 -17.02
N THR A 175 -17.76 4.97 -16.09
CA THR A 175 -17.53 5.17 -14.67
C THR A 175 -16.02 5.26 -14.33
N PRO A 176 -15.61 5.83 -13.18
CA PRO A 176 -14.20 6.05 -12.88
C PRO A 176 -13.34 4.78 -12.90
N TRP A 177 -13.85 3.65 -12.40
CA TRP A 177 -13.08 2.39 -12.45
C TRP A 177 -13.06 1.80 -13.86
N GLN A 178 -14.14 1.95 -14.66
CA GLN A 178 -14.13 1.56 -16.07
C GLN A 178 -13.11 2.37 -16.87
N ARG A 179 -12.95 3.66 -16.58
CA ARG A 179 -11.89 4.49 -17.17
C ARG A 179 -10.51 3.96 -16.80
N ARG A 180 -10.28 3.65 -15.51
CA ARG A 180 -9.01 3.05 -15.05
C ARG A 180 -8.74 1.69 -15.72
N GLN A 181 -9.75 0.86 -15.86
CA GLN A 181 -9.64 -0.43 -16.54
C GLN A 181 -9.30 -0.25 -18.02
N ARG A 182 -9.95 0.69 -18.72
CA ARG A 182 -9.62 1.01 -20.12
C ARG A 182 -8.20 1.55 -20.27
N LEU A 183 -7.77 2.43 -19.37
CA LEU A 183 -6.38 2.92 -19.34
C LEU A 183 -5.39 1.78 -19.10
N PHE A 184 -5.66 0.92 -18.13
CA PHE A 184 -4.81 -0.23 -17.84
C PHE A 184 -4.71 -1.18 -19.04
N LEU A 185 -5.83 -1.51 -19.67
CA LEU A 185 -5.85 -2.35 -20.88
C LEU A 185 -5.09 -1.68 -22.04
N SER A 186 -5.22 -0.36 -22.19
CA SER A 186 -4.49 0.38 -23.22
C SER A 186 -2.98 0.36 -22.95
N CYS A 187 -2.56 0.60 -21.71
CA CYS A 187 -1.15 0.50 -21.31
C CYS A 187 -0.61 -0.92 -21.48
N LEU A 188 -1.38 -1.94 -21.11
CA LEU A 188 -1.03 -3.34 -21.31
C LEU A 188 -0.84 -3.63 -22.79
N PHE A 189 -1.73 -3.15 -23.65
CA PHE A 189 -1.63 -3.32 -25.09
C PHE A 189 -0.39 -2.63 -25.66
N ILE A 190 -0.08 -1.42 -25.20
CA ILE A 190 1.15 -0.69 -25.56
C ILE A 190 2.40 -1.45 -25.11
N LEU A 191 2.42 -1.97 -23.88
CA LEU A 191 3.55 -2.74 -23.35
C LEU A 191 3.72 -4.06 -24.10
N LEU A 192 2.63 -4.76 -24.43
CA LEU A 192 2.67 -5.99 -25.22
C LEU A 192 3.15 -5.71 -26.65
N SER A 193 2.70 -4.64 -27.28
CA SER A 193 3.18 -4.25 -28.60
C SER A 193 4.63 -3.79 -28.58
N ALA A 194 5.07 -3.06 -27.55
CA ALA A 194 6.48 -2.71 -27.35
C ALA A 194 7.35 -3.94 -27.08
N ALA A 195 6.88 -4.91 -26.28
CA ALA A 195 7.58 -6.17 -26.04
C ALA A 195 7.65 -7.03 -27.30
N MET A 196 6.58 -7.08 -28.10
CA MET A 196 6.56 -7.79 -29.37
C MET A 196 7.51 -7.15 -30.38
N LEU A 197 7.56 -5.82 -30.47
CA LEU A 197 8.55 -5.10 -31.27
C LEU A 197 9.97 -5.34 -30.74
N GLY A 198 10.18 -5.26 -29.43
CA GLY A 198 11.46 -5.54 -28.79
C GLY A 198 11.93 -6.98 -29.02
N TRP A 199 11.01 -7.94 -29.06
CA TRP A 199 11.28 -9.34 -29.42
C TRP A 199 11.61 -9.49 -30.90
N TYR A 200 10.84 -8.83 -31.78
CA TYR A 200 11.04 -8.88 -33.22
C TYR A 200 12.36 -8.24 -33.65
N PHE A 201 12.72 -7.12 -33.03
CA PHE A 201 14.00 -6.44 -33.19
C PHE A 201 15.05 -6.90 -32.17
N TRP A 202 14.78 -7.98 -31.43
CA TRP A 202 15.78 -8.53 -30.53
C TRP A 202 16.93 -8.99 -31.41
N PRO A 203 18.16 -8.46 -31.20
CA PRO A 203 19.28 -8.85 -32.04
C PRO A 203 19.43 -10.36 -31.92
N GLN A 204 19.24 -11.06 -33.04
CA GLN A 204 19.73 -12.42 -33.16
C GLN A 204 21.23 -12.28 -32.98
N THR A 205 21.73 -12.58 -31.77
CA THR A 205 23.16 -12.75 -31.56
C THR A 205 23.59 -13.80 -32.56
N LEU A 206 24.28 -13.36 -33.62
CA LEU A 206 25.06 -14.23 -34.48
C LEU A 206 26.02 -14.94 -33.52
N MET A 207 25.68 -16.17 -33.13
CA MET A 207 26.62 -17.10 -32.52
C MET A 207 27.62 -17.49 -33.61
N GLN A 208 28.47 -16.56 -34.00
CA GLN A 208 29.81 -16.82 -34.50
C GLN A 208 30.75 -16.55 -33.32
N ALA A 209 30.69 -17.43 -32.34
CA ALA A 209 31.83 -17.64 -31.46
C ALA A 209 32.57 -18.85 -32.02
N GLU A 210 33.73 -18.58 -32.61
CA GLU A 210 34.72 -19.56 -33.02
C GLU A 210 34.75 -20.72 -32.03
N THR A 211 34.41 -21.91 -32.52
CA THR A 211 34.56 -23.16 -31.79
C THR A 211 36.06 -23.51 -31.78
N ARG A 212 36.86 -22.70 -31.08
CA ARG A 212 38.14 -23.17 -30.55
C ARG A 212 37.80 -24.01 -29.34
N ALA A 213 37.93 -25.32 -29.50
CA ALA A 213 37.84 -26.31 -28.44
C ALA A 213 38.89 -26.00 -27.35
N ALA A 214 38.54 -25.11 -26.42
CA ALA A 214 39.15 -25.09 -25.11
C ALA A 214 38.56 -26.28 -24.36
N ALA A 215 39.42 -27.22 -24.01
CA ALA A 215 39.10 -28.38 -23.20
C ALA A 215 38.13 -28.01 -22.07
N ILE A 216 37.05 -28.79 -21.95
CA ILE A 216 36.00 -28.65 -20.95
C ILE A 216 36.66 -28.61 -19.57
N ALA A 217 36.94 -27.40 -19.08
CA ALA A 217 37.32 -27.17 -17.70
C ALA A 217 36.04 -27.41 -16.90
N GLN A 218 36.03 -28.49 -16.11
CA GLN A 218 34.92 -28.78 -15.22
C GLN A 218 34.54 -27.51 -14.43
N PRO A 219 33.26 -27.08 -14.44
CA PRO A 219 32.86 -25.90 -13.69
C PRO A 219 33.18 -26.17 -12.22
N LEU A 220 34.10 -25.38 -11.64
CA LEU A 220 34.41 -25.49 -10.22
C LEU A 220 33.13 -25.21 -9.42
N PRO A 221 32.87 -25.95 -8.33
CA PRO A 221 31.76 -25.62 -7.45
C PRO A 221 31.94 -24.20 -6.89
N PRO A 222 30.86 -23.43 -6.69
CA PRO A 222 30.96 -22.08 -6.15
C PRO A 222 31.59 -22.13 -4.74
N PRO A 223 32.48 -21.18 -4.40
CA PRO A 223 33.04 -21.08 -3.05
C PRO A 223 31.93 -20.75 -2.04
N PRO A 224 32.15 -21.06 -0.75
CA PRO A 224 31.16 -20.78 0.29
C PRO A 224 30.93 -19.27 0.48
N GLY A 225 29.71 -18.94 0.89
CA GLY A 225 29.25 -17.56 1.10
C GLY A 225 28.37 -17.03 -0.04
N ILE A 226 27.87 -15.81 0.14
CA ILE A 226 26.99 -15.13 -0.81
C ILE A 226 27.69 -13.92 -1.45
N MET A 227 27.10 -13.37 -2.51
CA MET A 227 27.62 -12.15 -3.12
C MET A 227 27.44 -10.95 -2.17
N PRO A 228 28.39 -9.99 -2.18
CA PRO A 228 28.23 -8.73 -1.45
C PRO A 228 26.99 -7.92 -1.84
N SER A 229 26.48 -8.10 -3.06
CA SER A 229 25.22 -7.51 -3.53
C SER A 229 24.04 -7.79 -2.59
N ALA A 230 24.07 -8.89 -1.85
CA ALA A 230 23.06 -9.23 -0.84
C ALA A 230 22.91 -8.17 0.27
N LEU A 231 23.93 -7.35 0.54
CA LEU A 231 23.82 -6.24 1.49
C LEU A 231 22.79 -5.20 1.06
N THR A 232 22.64 -4.99 -0.25
CA THR A 232 21.66 -4.03 -0.79
C THR A 232 20.21 -4.47 -0.58
N GLU A 233 19.99 -5.76 -0.37
CA GLU A 233 18.66 -6.31 -0.10
C GLU A 233 18.25 -6.17 1.38
N LEU A 234 19.21 -6.04 2.31
CA LEU A 234 18.93 -6.02 3.75
C LEU A 234 17.92 -4.91 4.14
N PRO A 235 18.01 -3.64 3.70
CA PRO A 235 17.01 -2.64 4.04
C PRO A 235 15.58 -3.07 3.68
N ARG A 236 15.39 -3.66 2.48
CA ARG A 236 14.10 -4.15 2.01
C ARG A 236 13.61 -5.33 2.87
N LEU A 237 14.49 -6.30 3.09
CA LEU A 237 14.18 -7.53 3.85
C LEU A 237 13.76 -7.21 5.30
N PHE A 238 14.40 -6.22 5.93
CA PHE A 238 14.12 -5.86 7.31
C PHE A 238 13.06 -4.76 7.48
N ALA A 239 12.66 -4.04 6.43
CA ALA A 239 11.64 -2.99 6.50
C ALA A 239 10.29 -3.49 7.05
N GLY A 240 9.91 -4.74 6.74
CA GLY A 240 8.68 -5.35 7.26
C GLY A 240 8.81 -5.87 8.70
N LEU A 241 10.02 -6.21 9.13
CA LEU A 241 10.27 -6.87 10.41
C LEU A 241 10.07 -5.93 11.61
N SER A 242 10.32 -4.63 11.43
CA SER A 242 10.03 -3.60 12.45
C SER A 242 8.55 -3.34 12.66
N HIS A 243 7.68 -3.83 11.78
CA HIS A 243 6.23 -3.60 11.80
C HIS A 243 5.41 -4.84 12.15
N LEU A 244 6.06 -5.95 12.53
CA LEU A 244 5.37 -7.17 12.96
C LEU A 244 4.66 -6.93 14.29
N ALA A 245 3.33 -6.92 14.27
CA ALA A 245 2.53 -6.70 15.45
C ALA A 245 2.72 -7.85 16.45
N GLY A 246 3.16 -7.52 17.66
CA GLY A 246 3.35 -8.48 18.74
C GLY A 246 4.62 -9.32 18.67
N TRP A 247 5.55 -8.99 17.76
CA TRP A 247 6.83 -9.68 17.61
C TRP A 247 8.00 -8.70 17.62
N GLN A 248 9.14 -9.13 18.14
CA GLN A 248 10.36 -8.33 18.21
C GLN A 248 11.51 -9.08 17.55
N TRP A 249 12.23 -8.39 16.65
CA TRP A 249 13.47 -8.90 16.10
C TRP A 249 14.56 -8.93 17.17
N GLN A 250 15.23 -10.08 17.33
CA GLN A 250 16.30 -10.29 18.31
C GLN A 250 17.69 -10.39 17.69
N SER A 251 17.80 -11.11 16.57
CA SER A 251 19.07 -11.24 15.85
C SER A 251 18.85 -11.72 14.43
N ALA A 252 19.82 -11.50 13.57
CA ALA A 252 19.88 -12.14 12.27
C ALA A 252 21.28 -12.72 12.04
N HIS A 253 21.37 -13.89 11.42
CA HIS A 253 22.64 -14.52 11.09
C HIS A 253 22.60 -15.22 9.74
N LEU A 254 23.68 -15.11 8.98
CA LEU A 254 23.87 -15.85 7.73
C LEU A 254 24.50 -17.22 8.03
N GLN A 255 23.84 -18.29 7.61
CA GLN A 255 24.36 -19.65 7.62
C GLN A 255 24.39 -20.20 6.19
N GLY A 256 25.60 -20.31 5.62
CA GLY A 256 25.76 -20.64 4.21
C GLY A 256 25.15 -19.55 3.32
N ARG A 257 24.04 -19.86 2.65
CA ARG A 257 23.27 -18.92 1.82
C ARG A 257 21.98 -18.42 2.46
N GLN A 258 21.64 -18.95 3.63
CA GLN A 258 20.37 -18.68 4.29
C GLN A 258 20.55 -17.64 5.37
N LEU A 259 19.75 -16.59 5.31
CA LEU A 259 19.63 -15.60 6.37
C LEU A 259 18.54 -16.05 7.34
N HIS A 260 18.94 -16.35 8.57
CA HIS A 260 18.05 -16.71 9.66
C HIS A 260 17.82 -15.50 10.56
N VAL A 261 16.56 -15.12 10.74
CA VAL A 261 16.13 -14.05 11.63
C VAL A 261 15.38 -14.67 12.79
N THR A 262 15.83 -14.39 14.02
CA THR A 262 15.16 -14.83 15.23
C THR A 262 14.23 -13.72 15.74
N LEU A 263 12.98 -14.08 15.97
CA LEU A 263 11.94 -13.23 16.55
C LEU A 263 11.50 -13.79 17.91
N THR A 264 11.19 -12.89 18.84
CA THR A 264 10.56 -13.22 20.13
C THR A 264 9.19 -12.57 20.24
N PRO A 265 8.17 -13.28 20.75
CA PRO A 265 6.85 -12.70 20.94
C PRO A 265 6.88 -11.66 22.06
N SER A 266 6.23 -10.51 21.85
CA SER A 266 5.91 -9.55 22.91
C SER A 266 4.48 -9.76 23.42
N TYR A 267 3.52 -9.83 22.50
CA TYR A 267 2.13 -10.24 22.76
C TYR A 267 1.51 -11.01 21.58
N GLY A 268 2.25 -11.15 20.48
CA GLY A 268 1.77 -11.75 19.23
C GLY A 268 1.69 -13.26 19.32
N ARG A 269 0.72 -13.83 18.62
CA ARG A 269 0.54 -15.28 18.55
C ARG A 269 1.20 -15.87 17.29
N PRO A 270 1.69 -17.12 17.32
CA PRO A 270 2.31 -17.76 16.15
C PRO A 270 1.43 -17.78 14.90
N GLU A 271 0.12 -17.91 15.07
CA GLU A 271 -0.83 -17.97 13.95
C GLU A 271 -0.96 -16.62 13.23
N GLU A 272 -0.81 -15.52 13.96
CA GLU A 272 -0.86 -14.16 13.42
C GLU A 272 0.43 -13.78 12.69
N LEU A 273 1.56 -14.38 13.07
CA LEU A 273 2.86 -14.12 12.44
C LEU A 273 2.86 -14.57 10.97
N ALA A 274 2.28 -15.75 10.68
CA ALA A 274 2.22 -16.30 9.33
C ALA A 274 1.46 -15.39 8.34
N ALA A 275 0.47 -14.64 8.81
CA ALA A 275 -0.30 -13.72 7.98
C ALA A 275 0.40 -12.37 7.74
N GLN A 276 1.42 -12.04 8.53
CA GLN A 276 2.16 -10.77 8.47
C GLN A 276 3.49 -10.87 7.72
N VAL A 277 4.08 -12.07 7.70
CA VAL A 277 5.37 -12.33 7.05
C VAL A 277 5.20 -12.39 5.54
N ALA A 278 6.13 -11.78 4.81
CA ALA A 278 6.14 -11.78 3.35
C ALA A 278 6.40 -13.20 2.79
N PRO A 279 5.84 -13.55 1.61
CA PRO A 279 5.82 -14.93 1.11
C PRO A 279 7.19 -15.51 0.71
N ASP A 280 8.21 -14.66 0.61
CA ASP A 280 9.59 -15.01 0.35
C ASP A 280 10.35 -15.53 1.58
N TRP A 281 9.77 -15.38 2.77
CA TRP A 281 10.32 -15.93 4.00
C TRP A 281 9.72 -17.28 4.35
N GLN A 282 10.57 -18.22 4.75
CA GLN A 282 10.14 -19.48 5.34
C GLN A 282 10.03 -19.31 6.86
N LEU A 283 8.81 -19.45 7.38
CA LEU A 283 8.53 -19.32 8.81
C LEU A 283 8.59 -20.68 9.52
N GLN A 284 9.45 -20.77 10.53
CA GLN A 284 9.43 -21.84 11.53
C GLN A 284 8.94 -21.24 12.86
N ALA A 285 7.65 -21.40 13.15
CA ALA A 285 7.03 -20.83 14.33
C ALA A 285 7.16 -21.77 15.54
N GLY A 286 7.77 -21.28 16.62
CA GLY A 286 7.76 -21.90 17.94
C GLY A 286 6.98 -21.05 18.95
N ARG A 287 6.67 -21.64 20.11
CA ARG A 287 5.92 -20.93 21.18
C ARG A 287 6.70 -19.77 21.80
N GLU A 288 8.01 -19.93 21.94
CA GLU A 288 8.88 -18.94 22.61
C GLU A 288 9.71 -18.12 21.63
N LYS A 289 9.99 -18.67 20.45
CA LYS A 289 10.78 -18.04 19.40
C LYS A 289 10.25 -18.46 18.04
N ALA A 290 10.28 -17.55 17.09
CA ALA A 290 10.07 -17.87 15.69
C ALA A 290 11.36 -17.59 14.91
N THR A 291 11.63 -18.43 13.92
CA THR A 291 12.75 -18.25 13.00
C THR A 291 12.19 -18.00 11.61
N LEU A 292 12.60 -16.90 10.99
CA LEU A 292 12.36 -16.64 9.58
C LEU A 292 13.64 -16.97 8.81
N THR A 293 13.52 -17.72 7.73
CA THR A 293 14.64 -18.08 6.85
C THR A 293 14.42 -17.49 5.47
N TYR A 294 15.40 -16.75 4.98
CA TYR A 294 15.44 -16.22 3.62
C TYR A 294 16.61 -16.84 2.86
N ASP A 295 16.38 -17.33 1.64
CA ASP A 295 17.42 -17.95 0.83
C ASP A 295 17.93 -16.96 -0.23
N PHE A 296 19.21 -16.61 -0.15
CA PHE A 296 19.83 -15.76 -1.17
C PHE A 296 20.09 -16.55 -2.45
N TYR A 297 19.78 -15.94 -3.60
CA TYR A 297 20.16 -16.49 -4.88
C TYR A 297 21.68 -16.48 -5.03
N SER A 298 22.25 -17.59 -5.49
CA SER A 298 23.68 -17.69 -5.76
C SER A 298 23.91 -17.65 -7.26
N ASP A 299 24.52 -16.57 -7.74
CA ASP A 299 24.97 -16.48 -9.12
C ASP A 299 26.08 -17.50 -9.42
N ALA A 300 26.19 -17.87 -10.69
CA ALA A 300 27.26 -18.74 -11.18
C ALA A 300 28.62 -18.09 -10.90
N TRP A 301 29.46 -18.78 -10.13
CA TRP A 301 30.81 -18.31 -9.81
C TRP A 301 31.74 -18.52 -11.01
N GLN A 302 32.43 -17.45 -11.43
CA GLN A 302 33.51 -17.53 -12.41
C GLN A 302 34.80 -17.03 -11.76
N ALA A 303 35.71 -17.97 -11.49
CA ALA A 303 37.03 -17.64 -10.99
C ALA A 303 37.74 -16.68 -11.95
N ARG A 304 38.15 -15.50 -11.48
CA ARG A 304 39.13 -14.69 -12.20
C ARG A 304 40.51 -14.94 -11.62
N ALA A 305 41.49 -15.15 -12.48
CA ALA A 305 42.89 -15.41 -12.15
C ALA A 305 43.65 -14.17 -11.62
N ASP A 306 42.93 -13.15 -11.14
CA ASP A 306 43.57 -11.94 -10.64
C ASP A 306 44.05 -12.16 -9.20
N GLU A 307 45.34 -12.50 -9.06
CA GLU A 307 46.01 -12.73 -7.78
C GLU A 307 46.48 -11.44 -7.09
N ARG A 308 46.27 -10.26 -7.69
CA ARG A 308 46.80 -9.00 -7.16
C ARG A 308 45.94 -8.38 -6.05
N PHE A 309 44.78 -8.96 -5.76
CA PHE A 309 43.90 -8.45 -4.72
C PHE A 309 44.41 -8.81 -3.31
N SER A 310 44.62 -7.80 -2.47
CA SER A 310 44.95 -7.97 -1.05
C SER A 310 43.82 -7.45 -0.18
N LEU A 311 43.27 -8.33 0.67
CA LEU A 311 42.20 -8.00 1.62
C LEU A 311 42.66 -6.97 2.66
N GLN A 312 43.96 -6.97 2.99
CA GLN A 312 44.57 -5.99 3.88
C GLN A 312 44.62 -4.58 3.25
N HIS A 313 45.03 -4.47 1.98
CA HIS A 313 45.04 -3.19 1.28
C HIS A 313 43.62 -2.64 1.11
N TRP A 314 42.69 -3.50 0.72
CA TRP A 314 41.27 -3.18 0.66
C TRP A 314 40.73 -2.67 2.00
N SER A 315 41.06 -3.36 3.10
CA SER A 315 40.64 -2.99 4.45
C SER A 315 41.19 -1.63 4.90
N GLN A 316 42.38 -1.23 4.45
CA GLN A 316 42.93 0.09 4.74
C GLN A 316 42.18 1.19 3.98
N GLN A 317 41.81 0.92 2.73
CA GLN A 317 41.06 1.85 1.90
C GLN A 317 39.62 2.02 2.40
N SER A 318 38.96 0.93 2.82
CA SER A 318 37.57 0.96 3.29
C SER A 318 37.38 1.79 4.56
N ARG A 319 38.37 1.84 5.45
CA ARG A 319 38.36 2.71 6.64
C ARG A 319 38.25 4.21 6.34
N ARG A 320 38.65 4.65 5.14
CA ARG A 320 38.48 6.06 4.72
C ARG A 320 37.01 6.43 4.54
N PHE A 321 36.20 5.47 4.13
CA PHE A 321 34.76 5.65 3.89
C PHE A 321 33.94 5.26 5.12
N PHE A 322 34.41 4.27 5.90
CA PHE A 322 33.74 3.78 7.11
C PHE A 322 34.73 3.77 8.30
N PRO A 323 34.91 4.91 8.98
CA PRO A 323 35.91 5.04 10.04
C PRO A 323 35.60 4.17 11.28
N GLN A 324 34.35 3.73 11.44
CA GLN A 324 33.90 2.88 12.53
C GLN A 324 34.11 1.38 12.26
N LEU A 325 34.63 1.03 11.08
CA LEU A 325 34.90 -0.35 10.69
C LEU A 325 36.10 -0.91 11.46
N ILE A 326 35.83 -1.73 12.48
CA ILE A 326 36.85 -2.45 13.22
C ILE A 326 37.15 -3.75 12.47
N THR A 327 38.41 -3.98 12.17
CA THR A 327 38.82 -5.14 11.36
C THR A 327 39.62 -6.10 12.22
N GLN A 328 39.14 -7.34 12.35
CA GLN A 328 39.83 -8.41 13.06
C GLN A 328 40.70 -9.19 12.06
N GLY A 329 41.89 -9.63 12.48
CA GLY A 329 42.98 -10.06 11.60
C GLY A 329 42.61 -10.97 10.42
N VAL A 330 43.42 -10.90 9.36
CA VAL A 330 43.25 -11.74 8.16
C VAL A 330 43.75 -13.15 8.46
N ARG A 331 42.91 -14.15 8.17
CA ARG A 331 43.28 -15.57 8.22
C ARG A 331 43.40 -16.10 6.81
N GLU A 332 44.55 -16.66 6.48
CA GLU A 332 44.73 -17.38 5.24
C GLU A 332 44.38 -18.85 5.46
N GLN A 333 43.57 -19.39 4.56
CA GLN A 333 43.13 -20.77 4.59
C GLN A 333 43.19 -21.35 3.18
N GLN A 334 43.35 -22.66 3.10
CA GLN A 334 43.34 -23.38 1.84
C GLN A 334 42.54 -24.66 2.01
N ASN A 335 41.73 -24.97 1.01
CA ASN A 335 41.13 -26.29 0.84
C ASN A 335 41.57 -26.86 -0.51
N GLN A 336 41.03 -28.03 -0.88
CA GLN A 336 41.39 -28.75 -2.11
C GLN A 336 41.20 -27.91 -3.39
N LEU A 337 40.28 -26.94 -3.39
CA LEU A 337 39.89 -26.20 -4.59
C LEU A 337 40.29 -24.73 -4.55
N PHE A 338 40.39 -24.14 -3.35
CA PHE A 338 40.55 -22.71 -3.14
C PHE A 338 41.62 -22.40 -2.09
N ARG A 339 42.42 -21.37 -2.38
CA ARG A 339 43.15 -20.59 -1.38
C ARG A 339 42.34 -19.34 -1.10
N TYR A 340 42.08 -19.00 0.15
CA TYR A 340 41.27 -17.83 0.48
C TYR A 340 41.78 -17.07 1.70
N GLN A 341 41.54 -15.77 1.68
CA GLN A 341 41.77 -14.87 2.80
C GLN A 341 40.42 -14.53 3.42
N GLN A 342 40.28 -14.74 4.73
CA GLN A 342 39.08 -14.38 5.47
C GLN A 342 39.38 -13.27 6.47
N GLN A 343 38.50 -12.28 6.55
CA GLN A 343 38.58 -11.20 7.52
C GLN A 343 37.19 -10.91 8.10
N THR A 344 37.15 -10.61 9.40
CA THR A 344 35.91 -10.20 10.08
C THR A 344 35.92 -8.70 10.30
N PHE A 345 34.82 -8.07 9.95
CA PHE A 345 34.55 -6.66 10.14
C PHE A 345 33.47 -6.50 11.20
N SER A 346 33.66 -5.57 12.13
CA SER A 346 32.69 -5.25 13.16
C SER A 346 32.35 -3.77 13.09
N LEU A 347 31.05 -3.48 13.04
CA LEU A 347 30.47 -2.15 13.06
C LEU A 347 29.62 -2.05 14.33
N THR A 348 30.08 -1.27 15.30
CA THR A 348 29.43 -1.11 16.60
C THR A 348 28.27 -0.11 16.58
N VAL A 349 28.26 0.76 15.58
CA VAL A 349 27.25 1.78 15.34
C VAL A 349 27.03 1.80 13.82
N THR A 350 25.88 1.34 13.36
CA THR A 350 25.54 1.43 11.94
C THR A 350 24.03 1.43 11.70
N SER A 351 23.62 1.49 10.44
CA SER A 351 22.24 1.29 9.99
C SER A 351 22.20 0.30 8.82
N LEU A 352 21.02 -0.26 8.53
CA LEU A 352 20.84 -1.14 7.37
C LEU A 352 21.19 -0.44 6.04
N ASN A 353 20.92 0.86 5.93
CA ASN A 353 21.24 1.64 4.74
C ASN A 353 22.75 1.84 4.57
N GLU A 354 23.48 2.06 5.66
CA GLU A 354 24.95 2.11 5.62
C GLU A 354 25.55 0.76 5.25
N LEU A 355 24.99 -0.34 5.78
CA LEU A 355 25.41 -1.69 5.38
C LEU A 355 25.20 -1.94 3.88
N ALA A 356 24.09 -1.46 3.31
CA ALA A 356 23.86 -1.54 1.87
C ALA A 356 24.91 -0.75 1.06
N GLN A 357 25.36 0.41 1.56
CA GLN A 357 26.40 1.21 0.89
C GLN A 357 27.79 0.55 0.93
N LEU A 358 28.06 -0.35 1.88
CA LEU A 358 29.32 -1.10 1.91
C LEU A 358 29.51 -1.98 0.67
N GLU A 359 28.44 -2.35 -0.03
CA GLU A 359 28.51 -3.11 -1.28
C GLU A 359 29.40 -2.45 -2.33
N ILE A 360 29.39 -1.11 -2.40
CA ILE A 360 30.22 -0.32 -3.34
C ILE A 360 31.72 -0.57 -3.11
N LEU A 361 32.10 -0.95 -1.89
CA LEU A 361 33.48 -1.29 -1.58
C LEU A 361 33.79 -2.74 -1.94
N PHE A 362 32.80 -3.63 -1.96
CA PHE A 362 32.95 -5.05 -2.22
C PHE A 362 32.86 -5.41 -3.72
N THR A 363 33.58 -4.68 -4.57
CA THR A 363 33.53 -4.80 -6.04
C THR A 363 34.34 -5.97 -6.61
N HIS A 364 35.14 -6.65 -5.78
CA HIS A 364 36.01 -7.70 -6.28
C HIS A 364 35.22 -8.98 -6.62
N PRO A 365 35.33 -9.53 -7.84
CA PRO A 365 34.50 -10.65 -8.30
C PRO A 365 34.69 -11.93 -7.49
N ASN A 366 35.82 -12.08 -6.81
CA ASN A 366 36.14 -13.25 -5.98
C ASN A 366 35.73 -13.08 -4.50
N MET A 367 35.13 -11.96 -4.12
CA MET A 367 34.79 -11.66 -2.73
C MET A 367 33.40 -12.17 -2.35
N ARG A 368 33.27 -12.86 -1.23
CA ARG A 368 32.00 -13.40 -0.73
C ARG A 368 31.78 -13.02 0.72
N LEU A 369 30.52 -12.84 1.10
CA LEU A 369 30.11 -12.75 2.48
C LEU A 369 29.95 -14.17 3.02
N ILE A 370 30.85 -14.56 3.92
CA ILE A 370 30.84 -15.87 4.59
C ILE A 370 29.87 -15.84 5.76
N SER A 371 29.81 -14.72 6.48
CA SER A 371 28.93 -14.55 7.63
C SER A 371 28.43 -13.12 7.73
N ILE A 372 27.21 -13.00 8.24
CA ILE A 372 26.59 -11.75 8.64
C ILE A 372 25.99 -12.05 10.00
N LYS A 373 26.23 -11.21 11.00
CA LYS A 373 25.51 -11.23 12.27
C LYS A 373 25.01 -9.83 12.55
N LEU A 374 23.70 -9.68 12.66
CA LEU A 374 23.05 -8.41 12.97
C LEU A 374 22.38 -8.53 14.33
N ARG A 375 22.56 -7.50 15.16
CA ARG A 375 21.82 -7.34 16.41
C ARG A 375 21.05 -6.03 16.35
N PRO A 376 19.70 -6.08 16.46
CA PRO A 376 18.88 -4.89 16.47
C PRO A 376 19.21 -4.00 17.65
N GLY A 377 19.11 -2.69 17.42
CA GLY A 377 19.40 -1.63 18.35
C GLY A 377 19.36 -0.29 17.61
N ASP A 378 19.26 0.79 18.37
CA ASP A 378 19.54 2.13 17.84
C ASP A 378 20.79 2.64 18.59
N PRO A 379 22.00 2.43 18.05
CA PRO A 379 22.31 2.00 16.68
C PRO A 379 22.39 0.48 16.46
N LEU A 380 22.29 0.04 15.20
CA LEU A 380 22.45 -1.37 14.80
C LEU A 380 23.89 -1.82 15.01
N LYS A 381 24.09 -3.06 15.47
CA LYS A 381 25.41 -3.69 15.54
C LYS A 381 25.52 -4.78 14.48
N ALA A 382 26.62 -4.76 13.71
CA ALA A 382 26.87 -5.72 12.64
C ALA A 382 28.26 -6.33 12.72
N GLU A 383 28.36 -7.62 12.43
CA GLU A 383 29.61 -8.36 12.23
C GLU A 383 29.54 -9.06 10.87
N LEU A 384 30.49 -8.78 9.98
CA LEU A 384 30.55 -9.31 8.62
C LEU A 384 31.83 -10.13 8.46
N GLY A 385 31.72 -11.40 8.11
CA GLY A 385 32.84 -12.22 7.67
C GLY A 385 32.94 -12.18 6.16
N VAL A 386 34.06 -11.72 5.62
CA VAL A 386 34.30 -11.63 4.18
C VAL A 386 35.45 -12.54 3.80
N GLY A 387 35.26 -13.32 2.74
CA GLY A 387 36.28 -14.17 2.14
C GLY A 387 36.63 -13.71 0.74
N VAL A 388 37.89 -13.77 0.36
CA VAL A 388 38.32 -13.61 -1.03
C VAL A 388 38.97 -14.90 -1.49
N TYR A 389 38.38 -15.50 -2.53
CA TYR A 389 38.72 -16.84 -3.00
C TYR A 389 39.58 -16.80 -4.26
N PHE A 390 40.68 -17.53 -4.22
CA PHE A 390 41.56 -17.77 -5.35
C PHE A 390 41.56 -19.26 -5.65
N ARG A 391 41.73 -19.64 -6.92
CA ARG A 391 41.89 -21.05 -7.29
C ARG A 391 43.17 -21.57 -6.63
N ALA A 392 43.08 -22.70 -5.93
CA ALA A 392 44.27 -23.34 -5.41
C ALA A 392 45.14 -23.80 -6.61
N PRO A 393 46.48 -23.65 -6.55
CA PRO A 393 47.35 -24.26 -7.54
C PRO A 393 47.11 -25.78 -7.53
N PRO A 394 47.18 -26.46 -8.69
CA PRO A 394 47.07 -27.91 -8.71
C PRO A 394 48.11 -28.49 -7.76
N GLU A 395 47.67 -29.31 -6.81
CA GLU A 395 48.55 -30.01 -5.90
C GLU A 395 49.52 -30.81 -6.77
N LYS A 396 50.83 -30.54 -6.66
CA LYS A 396 51.84 -31.32 -7.37
C LYS A 396 51.74 -32.74 -6.80
N GLN A 397 51.00 -33.61 -7.46
CA GLN A 397 51.04 -35.04 -7.18
C GLN A 397 52.50 -35.45 -7.37
N GLY A 398 53.12 -35.95 -6.30
CA GLY A 398 54.57 -36.17 -6.21
C GLY A 398 55.11 -36.99 -7.38
N GLU A 399 56.21 -36.51 -7.94
CA GLU A 399 57.23 -37.35 -8.58
C GLU A 399 57.95 -38.20 -7.54
#